data_AF-A0A1G1MQ41-F1
#
_entry.id   AF-A0A1G1MQ41-F1
#
_cell.length_a   1.000
_cell.length_b   1.000
_cell.length_c   1.000
_cell.angle_alpha   90.00
_cell.angle_beta   90.00
_cell.angle_gamma   90.00
#
_symmetry.space_group_name_H-M   'P 1'
#
loop_
_entity.id
_entity.type
_entity.pdbx_description
1 polymer ?
#
loop_
_entity_poly.entity_id
_entity_poly.type
_entity_poly.pdbx_seq_one_letter_code
_entity_poly.pdbx_strand_id
1 'polypeptide(L)'
;MRINPDVEPKTHKFITTGKITNKFGIDFKSASQILLMRRALSNVKIAGLHIHIGSQITESAPYVAAITKMAQFIKKLRKKGIKLEYLNIGGGLGIIYGRENPQTAEAFAKKILPLLKGLNLKIILEPGRFIIGNAGILVTKVLYIKSTPKKKFVIVDAGMNDLIRPALYDAYHNILPLRPPAGVRRIQEKVDVVGPICESGDFFAKERRLPKVKEGQYLAVMGAGAYGFSMSSNYNSRPRAEEVLVIKDKYFVIRRRESREELVRNEKIAPFLLGI
;
A
#
# COMPACT_ATOMS: atom_id res chain seq x y z
N MET A 1 12.50 9.84 17.04
CA MET A 1 13.67 9.09 16.52
C MET A 1 13.26 7.67 16.15
N ARG A 2 13.47 7.24 14.90
CA ARG A 2 13.08 5.90 14.42
C ARG A 2 14.15 4.87 14.76
N ILE A 3 13.77 3.86 15.53
CA ILE A 3 14.63 2.75 15.93
C ILE A 3 14.27 1.52 15.11
N ASN A 4 15.29 0.75 14.74
CA ASN A 4 15.10 -0.57 14.18
C ASN A 4 15.13 -1.63 15.30
N PRO A 5 13.99 -2.30 15.59
CA PRO A 5 13.94 -3.32 16.63
C PRO A 5 14.57 -4.66 16.21
N ASP A 6 15.03 -4.80 14.96
CA ASP A 6 15.56 -6.03 14.38
C ASP A 6 14.57 -7.19 14.57
N VAL A 7 13.37 -7.02 13.98
CA VAL A 7 12.28 -7.99 14.01
C VAL A 7 11.73 -8.12 12.60
N GLU A 8 11.69 -9.34 12.08
CA GLU A 8 11.18 -9.64 10.75
C GLU A 8 9.74 -10.14 10.80
N PRO A 9 8.77 -9.40 10.22
CA PRO A 9 7.47 -9.98 9.93
C PRO A 9 7.58 -10.91 8.70
N LYS A 10 6.83 -12.02 8.71
CA LYS A 10 6.64 -12.86 7.52
C LYS A 10 5.77 -12.10 6.50
N THR A 11 6.40 -11.28 5.65
CA THR A 11 5.73 -10.49 4.59
C THR A 11 6.44 -10.63 3.25
N HIS A 12 5.83 -10.09 2.18
CA HIS A 12 6.41 -10.12 0.83
C HIS A 12 7.83 -9.52 0.80
N LYS A 13 8.73 -10.14 0.01
CA LYS A 13 10.18 -9.80 -0.03
C LYS A 13 10.48 -8.33 -0.25
N PHE A 14 9.62 -7.62 -0.99
CA PHE A 14 9.79 -6.20 -1.35
C PHE A 14 9.25 -5.19 -0.33
N ILE A 15 8.59 -5.64 0.76
CA ILE A 15 7.85 -4.76 1.68
C ILE A 15 8.38 -4.84 3.13
N THR A 16 9.40 -5.66 3.37
CA THR A 16 10.02 -5.80 4.70
C THR A 16 10.92 -4.61 4.99
N THR A 17 10.59 -3.78 5.98
CA THR A 17 11.41 -2.60 6.39
C THR A 17 12.25 -2.83 7.65
N GLY A 18 12.12 -3.97 8.32
CA GLY A 18 12.70 -4.23 9.65
C GLY A 18 14.15 -4.75 9.70
N LYS A 19 14.86 -4.95 8.58
CA LYS A 19 16.26 -5.42 8.62
C LYS A 19 17.25 -4.32 8.99
N ILE A 20 18.30 -4.63 9.75
CA ILE A 20 19.48 -3.76 9.91
C ILE A 20 20.10 -3.37 8.55
N THR A 21 19.98 -4.25 7.55
CA THR A 21 20.48 -4.00 6.18
C THR A 21 19.62 -3.01 5.40
N ASN A 22 18.46 -2.61 5.90
CA ASN A 22 17.61 -1.64 5.23
C ASN A 22 18.02 -0.22 5.63
N LYS A 23 17.86 0.74 4.71
CA LYS A 23 18.20 2.16 4.91
C LYS A 23 17.43 2.89 6.02
N PHE A 24 16.63 2.19 6.82
CA PHE A 24 15.62 2.79 7.69
C PHE A 24 15.93 2.63 9.18
N GLY A 25 15.84 3.76 9.89
CA GLY A 25 16.01 3.79 11.34
C GLY A 25 17.46 3.60 11.76
N ILE A 26 17.67 3.63 13.07
CA ILE A 26 18.97 3.39 13.71
C ILE A 26 18.85 2.24 14.71
N ASP A 27 19.96 1.56 14.98
CA ASP A 27 20.00 0.50 16.00
C ASP A 27 19.89 1.07 17.42
N PHE A 28 19.63 0.20 18.41
CA PHE A 28 19.49 0.60 19.81
C PHE A 28 20.76 1.22 20.43
N LYS A 29 21.95 0.81 19.99
CA LYS A 29 23.23 1.32 20.52
C LYS A 29 23.42 2.77 20.07
N SER A 30 23.31 3.02 18.77
CA SER A 30 23.36 4.37 18.18
C SER A 30 22.27 5.27 18.79
N ALA A 31 21.04 4.76 18.91
CA ALA A 31 19.94 5.49 19.55
C ALA A 31 20.26 5.88 21.01
N SER A 32 20.85 4.97 21.78
CA SER A 32 21.24 5.27 23.17
C SER A 32 22.33 6.33 23.23
N GLN A 33 23.31 6.31 22.32
CA GLN A 33 24.40 7.30 22.28
C GLN A 33 23.86 8.70 21.99
N ILE A 34 23.02 8.84 20.94
CA ILE A 34 22.38 10.11 20.58
C ILE A 34 21.54 10.65 21.74
N LEU A 35 20.73 9.80 22.38
CA LEU A 35 19.90 10.21 23.50
C LEU A 35 20.72 10.64 24.72
N LEU A 36 21.89 10.06 24.97
CA LEU A 36 22.79 10.48 26.05
C LEU A 36 23.41 11.85 25.75
N MET A 37 23.76 12.12 24.49
CA MET A 37 24.35 13.39 24.05
C MET A 37 23.31 14.48 23.77
N ARG A 38 22.00 14.20 23.90
CA ARG A 38 20.91 15.11 23.50
C ARG A 38 20.99 16.53 24.09
N ARG A 39 21.63 16.71 25.25
CA ARG A 39 21.80 18.03 25.89
C ARG A 39 22.72 18.96 25.09
N ALA A 40 23.61 18.40 24.26
CA ALA A 40 24.46 19.17 23.36
C ALA A 40 23.71 19.66 22.10
N LEU A 41 22.48 19.16 21.85
CA LEU A 41 21.68 19.54 20.69
C LEU A 41 20.77 20.72 21.04
N SER A 42 21.30 21.93 21.05
CA SER A 42 20.59 23.16 21.48
C SER A 42 19.28 23.43 20.73
N ASN A 43 19.19 23.01 19.47
CA ASN A 43 18.03 23.23 18.61
C ASN A 43 17.14 21.99 18.43
N VAL A 44 17.34 20.91 19.20
CA VAL A 44 16.62 19.64 19.03
C VAL A 44 16.02 19.14 20.33
N LYS A 45 14.69 18.97 20.34
CA LYS A 45 13.98 18.25 21.39
C LYS A 45 13.63 16.84 20.94
N ILE A 46 14.32 15.83 21.48
CA ILE A 46 13.97 14.42 21.20
C ILE A 46 12.78 14.02 22.08
N ALA A 47 11.56 14.25 21.57
CA ALA A 47 10.31 14.03 22.31
C ALA A 47 9.82 12.58 22.31
N GLY A 48 10.23 11.74 21.36
CA GLY A 48 9.68 10.39 21.28
C GLY A 48 10.46 9.42 20.40
N LEU A 49 10.10 8.14 20.53
CA LEU A 49 10.65 7.05 19.74
C LEU A 49 9.63 6.54 18.72
N HIS A 50 10.13 5.96 17.64
CA HIS A 50 9.31 5.43 16.55
C HIS A 50 9.82 4.06 16.13
N ILE A 51 8.90 3.16 15.78
CA ILE A 51 9.19 1.93 15.05
C ILE A 51 8.23 1.81 13.88
N HIS A 52 8.70 1.20 12.79
CA HIS A 52 7.86 0.72 11.70
C HIS A 52 8.51 -0.51 11.09
N ILE A 53 7.86 -1.66 11.26
CA ILE A 53 8.46 -2.98 11.06
C ILE A 53 8.16 -3.60 9.69
N GLY A 54 7.24 -3.02 8.92
CA GLY A 54 6.90 -3.47 7.57
C GLY A 54 5.47 -3.10 7.20
N SER A 55 4.98 -3.66 6.09
CA SER A 55 3.60 -3.48 5.63
C SER A 55 3.00 -4.79 5.15
N GLN A 56 1.66 -4.85 5.10
CA GLN A 56 0.89 -6.07 4.83
C GLN A 56 1.15 -7.20 5.85
N ILE A 57 1.35 -6.84 7.13
CA ILE A 57 1.59 -7.78 8.23
C ILE A 57 0.24 -8.32 8.71
N THR A 58 0.00 -9.61 8.50
CA THR A 58 -1.26 -10.29 8.85
C THR A 58 -1.30 -10.79 10.29
N GLU A 59 -0.14 -10.93 10.95
CA GLU A 59 0.01 -11.52 12.28
C GLU A 59 0.47 -10.52 13.35
N SER A 60 0.08 -10.74 14.60
CA SER A 60 0.43 -9.84 15.71
C SER A 60 1.84 -10.07 16.27
N ALA A 61 2.39 -11.28 16.11
CA ALA A 61 3.63 -11.68 16.76
C ALA A 61 4.83 -10.75 16.47
N PRO A 62 5.03 -10.25 15.23
CA PRO A 62 6.11 -9.29 14.94
C PRO A 62 5.95 -7.97 15.71
N TYR A 63 4.72 -7.47 15.84
CA TYR A 63 4.46 -6.25 16.62
C TYR A 63 4.72 -6.47 18.10
N VAL A 64 4.26 -7.59 18.66
CA VAL A 64 4.50 -7.96 20.07
C VAL A 64 6.01 -8.01 20.35
N ALA A 65 6.79 -8.65 19.50
CA ALA A 65 8.24 -8.73 19.64
C ALA A 65 8.91 -7.34 19.57
N ALA A 66 8.55 -6.52 18.57
CA ALA A 66 9.12 -5.18 18.39
C ALA A 66 8.76 -4.23 19.55
N ILE A 67 7.48 -4.20 19.95
CA ILE A 67 7.00 -3.35 21.05
C ILE A 67 7.62 -3.79 22.38
N THR A 68 7.83 -5.10 22.59
CA THR A 68 8.51 -5.61 23.80
C THR A 68 9.94 -5.08 23.89
N LYS A 69 10.72 -5.17 22.80
CA LYS A 69 12.09 -4.61 22.75
C LYS A 69 12.08 -3.09 23.00
N MET A 70 11.15 -2.36 22.39
CA MET A 70 10.99 -0.93 22.60
C MET A 70 10.63 -0.56 24.04
N ALA A 71 9.71 -1.31 24.65
CA ALA A 71 9.30 -1.10 26.04
C ALA A 71 10.48 -1.32 27.01
N GLN A 72 11.29 -2.35 26.80
CA GLN A 72 12.51 -2.60 27.56
C GLN A 72 13.53 -1.47 27.39
N PHE A 73 13.73 -0.98 26.16
CA PHE A 73 14.62 0.13 25.87
C PHE A 73 14.16 1.43 26.55
N ILE A 74 12.88 1.77 26.46
CA ILE A 74 12.29 2.95 27.11
C ILE A 74 12.47 2.87 28.64
N LYS A 75 12.28 1.69 29.25
CA LYS A 75 12.53 1.50 30.69
C LYS A 75 14.00 1.76 31.05
N LYS A 76 14.96 1.29 30.23
CA LYS A 76 16.40 1.58 30.42
C LYS A 76 16.71 3.07 30.30
N LEU A 77 16.10 3.77 29.34
CA LEU A 77 16.26 5.22 29.18
C LEU A 77 15.68 6.00 30.36
N ARG A 78 14.53 5.57 30.89
CA ARG A 78 13.92 6.19 32.08
C ARG A 78 14.84 6.13 33.30
N LYS A 79 15.52 5.00 33.53
CA LYS A 79 16.52 4.86 34.60
C LYS A 79 17.70 5.84 34.46
N LYS A 80 17.97 6.32 33.24
CA LYS A 80 19.00 7.33 32.92
C LYS A 80 18.45 8.77 32.94
N GLY A 81 17.26 9.00 33.50
CA GLY A 81 16.63 10.32 33.59
C GLY A 81 16.11 10.87 32.24
N ILE A 82 15.98 10.02 31.22
CA ILE A 82 15.50 10.41 29.90
C ILE A 82 13.99 10.27 29.88
N LYS A 83 13.29 11.40 29.81
CA LYS A 83 11.84 11.47 29.67
C LYS A 83 11.48 11.58 28.20
N LEU A 84 10.50 10.78 27.79
CA LEU A 84 9.90 10.79 26.45
C LEU A 84 8.43 11.14 26.62
N GLU A 85 7.83 11.72 25.59
CA GLU A 85 6.42 12.13 25.55
C GLU A 85 5.56 11.11 24.79
N TYR A 86 6.11 10.48 23.75
CA TYR A 86 5.38 9.53 22.93
C TYR A 86 6.21 8.35 22.43
N LEU A 87 5.49 7.26 22.16
CA LEU A 87 5.96 6.13 21.37
C LEU A 87 5.05 5.98 20.16
N ASN A 88 5.63 6.12 18.97
CA ASN A 88 4.97 5.83 17.71
C ASN A 88 5.27 4.39 17.30
N ILE A 89 4.25 3.55 17.23
CA ILE A 89 4.38 2.12 16.88
C ILE A 89 4.21 1.85 15.39
N GLY A 90 4.06 2.91 14.59
CA GLY A 90 3.97 2.86 13.14
C GLY A 90 2.66 2.27 12.63
N GLY A 91 2.63 1.96 11.34
CA GLY A 91 1.55 1.22 10.69
C GLY A 91 1.97 -0.20 10.33
N GLY A 92 1.36 -0.70 9.25
CA GLY A 92 1.75 -1.95 8.60
C GLY A 92 0.72 -3.07 8.67
N LEU A 93 -0.39 -2.85 9.39
CA LEU A 93 -1.49 -3.82 9.50
C LEU A 93 -1.99 -4.22 8.11
N GLY A 94 -2.05 -5.53 7.88
CA GLY A 94 -2.46 -6.10 6.61
C GLY A 94 -3.98 -6.08 6.40
N ILE A 95 -4.37 -6.22 5.14
CA ILE A 95 -5.75 -6.32 4.68
C ILE A 95 -5.93 -7.59 3.84
N ILE A 96 -7.16 -7.89 3.45
CA ILE A 96 -7.47 -9.04 2.59
C ILE A 96 -7.41 -8.60 1.14
N TYR A 97 -6.48 -9.18 0.36
CA TYR A 97 -6.41 -9.02 -1.10
C TYR A 97 -7.01 -10.22 -1.84
N GLY A 98 -6.86 -11.42 -1.28
CA GLY A 98 -7.39 -12.66 -1.81
C GLY A 98 -7.75 -13.65 -0.69
N ARG A 99 -6.77 -14.44 -0.24
CA ARG A 99 -6.98 -15.53 0.74
C ARG A 99 -6.33 -15.26 2.10
N GLU A 100 -5.71 -14.10 2.28
CA GLU A 100 -5.13 -13.72 3.56
C GLU A 100 -6.21 -13.61 4.64
N ASN A 101 -5.83 -13.91 5.88
CA ASN A 101 -6.69 -13.75 7.05
C ASN A 101 -5.97 -12.87 8.09
N PRO A 102 -5.89 -11.54 7.87
CA PRO A 102 -5.24 -10.64 8.79
C PRO A 102 -6.01 -10.54 10.11
N GLN A 103 -5.29 -10.33 11.21
CA GLN A 103 -5.89 -9.99 12.49
C GLN A 103 -6.79 -8.74 12.39
N THR A 104 -7.85 -8.69 13.22
CA THR A 104 -8.65 -7.48 13.37
C THR A 104 -7.90 -6.42 14.20
N ALA A 105 -8.33 -5.16 14.10
CA ALA A 105 -7.81 -4.07 14.93
C ALA A 105 -7.98 -4.36 16.43
N GLU A 106 -9.10 -4.97 16.82
CA GLU A 106 -9.38 -5.36 18.20
C GLU A 106 -8.41 -6.46 18.68
N ALA A 107 -8.23 -7.52 17.88
CA ALA A 107 -7.30 -8.60 18.20
C ALA A 107 -5.85 -8.10 18.30
N PHE A 108 -5.48 -7.16 17.43
CA PHE A 108 -4.21 -6.45 17.50
C PHE A 108 -4.08 -5.67 18.81
N ALA A 109 -5.05 -4.80 19.13
CA ALA A 109 -5.06 -3.96 20.32
C ALA A 109 -4.96 -4.79 21.61
N LYS A 110 -5.72 -5.89 21.71
CA LYS A 110 -5.71 -6.81 22.86
C LYS A 110 -4.31 -7.34 23.18
N LYS A 111 -3.48 -7.59 22.16
CA LYS A 111 -2.12 -8.09 22.32
C LYS A 111 -1.09 -7.02 22.64
N ILE A 112 -1.24 -5.81 22.11
CA ILE A 112 -0.23 -4.75 22.26
C ILE A 112 -0.46 -3.86 23.49
N LEU A 113 -1.72 -3.61 23.89
CA LEU A 113 -2.03 -2.70 25.00
C LEU A 113 -1.36 -3.11 26.33
N PRO A 114 -1.30 -4.40 26.72
CA PRO A 114 -0.60 -4.81 27.95
C PRO A 114 0.88 -4.42 27.97
N LEU A 115 1.54 -4.42 26.81
CA LEU A 115 2.96 -4.05 26.68
C LEU A 115 3.19 -2.53 26.84
N LEU A 116 2.15 -1.74 26.59
CA LEU A 116 2.20 -0.28 26.55
C LEU A 116 1.75 0.38 27.87
N LYS A 117 0.84 -0.25 28.63
CA LYS A 117 0.23 0.32 29.86
C LYS A 117 1.26 0.87 30.87
N GLY A 118 2.39 0.19 31.07
CA GLY A 118 3.42 0.61 32.03
C GLY A 118 4.38 1.72 31.53
N LEU A 119 4.23 2.16 30.27
CA LEU A 119 5.11 3.18 29.69
C LEU A 119 4.65 4.60 30.00
N ASN A 120 3.36 4.85 30.27
CA ASN A 120 2.83 6.20 30.49
C ASN A 120 3.28 7.20 29.39
N LEU A 121 3.16 6.78 28.13
CA LEU A 121 3.49 7.57 26.95
C LEU A 121 2.25 7.72 26.08
N LYS A 122 2.16 8.83 25.34
CA LYS A 122 1.20 8.93 24.24
C LYS A 122 1.56 7.91 23.16
N ILE A 123 0.59 7.10 22.74
CA ILE A 123 0.78 6.10 21.69
C ILE A 123 0.29 6.66 20.36
N ILE A 124 1.13 6.57 19.33
CA ILE A 124 0.81 6.99 17.96
C ILE A 124 0.83 5.76 17.06
N LEU A 125 -0.15 5.66 16.15
CA LEU A 125 -0.20 4.66 15.08
C LEU A 125 -0.19 5.38 13.72
N GLU A 126 0.32 4.71 12.69
CA GLU A 126 0.40 5.25 11.32
C GLU A 126 -0.32 4.32 10.30
N PRO A 127 -1.61 3.98 10.49
CA PRO A 127 -2.29 3.04 9.60
C PRO A 127 -2.59 3.69 8.25
N GLY A 128 -1.95 3.21 7.19
CA GLY A 128 -2.29 3.57 5.80
C GLY A 128 -3.22 2.53 5.17
N ARG A 129 -2.62 1.44 4.69
CA ARG A 129 -3.31 0.32 4.00
C ARG A 129 -4.56 -0.16 4.71
N PHE A 130 -4.48 -0.29 6.04
CA PHE A 130 -5.56 -0.82 6.87
C PHE A 130 -6.84 0.03 6.82
N ILE A 131 -6.71 1.35 6.66
CA ILE A 131 -7.86 2.27 6.63
C ILE A 131 -8.49 2.28 5.24
N ILE A 132 -7.68 2.49 4.20
CA ILE A 132 -8.19 2.86 2.87
C ILE A 132 -8.08 1.73 1.83
N GLY A 133 -7.31 0.68 2.10
CA GLY A 133 -6.99 -0.35 1.10
C GLY A 133 -8.21 -1.04 0.51
N ASN A 134 -9.11 -1.56 1.36
CA ASN A 134 -10.34 -2.22 0.92
C ASN A 134 -11.51 -1.24 0.70
N ALA A 135 -11.33 0.06 0.99
CA ALA A 135 -12.33 1.08 0.74
C ALA A 135 -12.36 1.54 -0.74
N GLY A 136 -11.32 1.23 -1.51
CA GLY A 136 -11.22 1.58 -2.94
C GLY A 136 -11.15 0.36 -3.86
N ILE A 137 -11.75 0.50 -5.03
CA ILE A 137 -11.63 -0.42 -6.17
C ILE A 137 -11.23 0.38 -7.41
N LEU A 138 -10.55 -0.27 -8.35
CA LEU A 138 -10.34 0.28 -9.69
C LEU A 138 -11.38 -0.35 -10.63
N VAL A 139 -12.24 0.47 -11.20
CA VAL A 139 -13.22 0.05 -12.22
C VAL A 139 -12.60 0.20 -13.61
N THR A 140 -12.73 -0.82 -14.44
CA THR A 140 -12.18 -0.84 -15.80
C THR A 140 -13.11 -1.55 -16.77
N LYS A 141 -13.16 -1.10 -18.02
CA LYS A 141 -13.96 -1.68 -19.10
C LYS A 141 -13.14 -2.70 -19.87
N VAL A 142 -13.74 -3.84 -20.20
CA VAL A 142 -13.19 -4.81 -21.15
C VAL A 142 -13.27 -4.21 -22.55
N LEU A 143 -12.10 -3.98 -23.16
CA LEU A 143 -12.00 -3.48 -24.52
C LEU A 143 -12.24 -4.60 -25.52
N TYR A 144 -11.45 -5.67 -25.43
CA TYR A 144 -11.59 -6.84 -26.30
C TYR A 144 -11.02 -8.10 -25.66
N ILE A 145 -11.39 -9.26 -26.21
CA ILE A 145 -10.91 -10.57 -25.74
C ILE A 145 -10.05 -11.20 -26.83
N LYS A 146 -8.79 -11.49 -26.49
CA LYS A 146 -7.86 -12.16 -27.41
C LYS A 146 -7.61 -13.60 -26.97
N SER A 147 -7.90 -14.55 -27.84
CA SER A 147 -7.56 -15.96 -27.64
C SER A 147 -6.33 -16.32 -28.46
N THR A 148 -5.41 -17.04 -27.84
CA THR A 148 -4.27 -17.70 -28.49
C THR A 148 -4.38 -19.20 -28.23
N PRO A 149 -3.64 -20.07 -28.94
CA PRO A 149 -3.65 -21.50 -28.66
C PRO A 149 -3.30 -21.89 -27.22
N LYS A 150 -2.56 -21.03 -26.49
CA LYS A 150 -2.09 -21.30 -25.12
C LYS A 150 -2.81 -20.52 -24.02
N LYS A 151 -3.31 -19.32 -24.34
CA LYS A 151 -3.83 -18.37 -23.34
C LYS A 151 -4.97 -17.53 -23.89
N LYS A 152 -5.86 -17.13 -22.99
CA LYS A 152 -6.92 -16.17 -23.23
C LYS A 152 -6.65 -14.89 -22.43
N PHE A 153 -6.74 -13.76 -23.10
CA PHE A 153 -6.49 -12.44 -22.54
C PHE A 153 -7.80 -11.64 -22.53
N VAL A 154 -8.06 -11.00 -21.40
CA VAL A 154 -9.09 -9.98 -21.24
C VAL A 154 -8.36 -8.64 -21.21
N ILE A 155 -8.43 -7.91 -22.32
CA ILE A 155 -7.75 -6.61 -22.46
C ILE A 155 -8.71 -5.55 -21.95
N VAL A 156 -8.26 -4.75 -20.98
CA VAL A 156 -9.08 -3.71 -20.33
C VAL A 156 -8.54 -2.31 -20.60
N ASP A 157 -9.33 -1.29 -20.27
CA ASP A 157 -8.99 0.12 -20.53
C ASP A 157 -8.14 0.79 -19.45
N ALA A 158 -7.95 0.14 -18.30
CA ALA A 158 -6.96 0.53 -17.30
C ALA A 158 -5.61 -0.15 -17.59
N GLY A 159 -4.51 0.47 -17.16
CA GLY A 159 -3.17 -0.13 -17.26
C GLY A 159 -2.38 -0.03 -15.97
N MET A 160 -1.14 -0.50 -16.01
CA MET A 160 -0.18 -0.39 -14.89
C MET A 160 0.11 1.07 -14.49
N ASN A 161 -0.13 2.04 -15.38
CA ASN A 161 -0.09 3.46 -15.04
C ASN A 161 -1.20 3.85 -14.05
N ASP A 162 -2.33 3.14 -14.02
CA ASP A 162 -3.45 3.41 -13.12
C ASP A 162 -3.31 2.63 -11.80
N LEU A 163 -2.83 1.38 -11.87
CA LEU A 163 -2.53 0.54 -10.70
C LEU A 163 -1.30 -0.34 -10.96
N ILE A 164 -0.14 0.15 -10.52
CA ILE A 164 1.15 -0.49 -10.78
C ILE A 164 1.44 -1.71 -9.90
N ARG A 165 0.67 -1.92 -8.82
CA ARG A 165 1.00 -2.90 -7.77
C ARG A 165 1.21 -4.33 -8.29
N PRO A 166 0.39 -4.89 -9.19
CA PRO A 166 0.62 -6.22 -9.73
C PRO A 166 1.93 -6.29 -10.52
N ALA A 167 2.20 -5.30 -11.37
CA ALA A 167 3.44 -5.23 -12.15
C ALA A 167 4.70 -5.07 -11.28
N LEU A 168 4.63 -4.22 -10.25
CA LEU A 168 5.79 -3.85 -9.42
C LEU A 168 6.09 -4.86 -8.31
N TYR A 169 5.07 -5.49 -7.75
CA TYR A 169 5.21 -6.34 -6.55
C TYR A 169 4.73 -7.77 -6.74
N ASP A 170 4.26 -8.14 -7.94
CA ASP A 170 3.47 -9.36 -8.17
C ASP A 170 2.26 -9.44 -7.21
N ALA A 171 1.71 -8.28 -6.86
CA ALA A 171 0.65 -8.19 -5.87
C ALA A 171 -0.66 -8.76 -6.42
N TYR A 172 -1.24 -9.70 -5.68
CA TYR A 172 -2.57 -10.19 -5.95
C TYR A 172 -3.62 -9.10 -5.67
N HIS A 173 -4.55 -8.91 -6.59
CA HIS A 173 -5.83 -8.26 -6.36
C HIS A 173 -6.95 -9.19 -6.84
N ASN A 174 -8.03 -9.31 -6.07
CA ASN A 174 -9.23 -9.99 -6.55
C ASN A 174 -9.86 -9.16 -7.69
N ILE A 175 -10.40 -9.83 -8.71
CA ILE A 175 -11.04 -9.18 -9.86
C ILE A 175 -12.43 -9.75 -10.02
N LEU A 176 -13.45 -8.88 -10.05
CA LEU A 176 -14.86 -9.27 -10.10
C LEU A 176 -15.59 -8.53 -11.23
N PRO A 177 -16.49 -9.18 -11.99
CA PRO A 177 -17.39 -8.47 -12.89
C PRO A 177 -18.39 -7.64 -12.09
N LEU A 178 -18.62 -6.37 -12.48
CA LEU A 178 -19.57 -5.49 -11.79
C LEU A 178 -21.03 -5.93 -11.93
N ARG A 179 -21.37 -6.53 -13.07
CA ARG A 179 -22.68 -7.15 -13.34
C ARG A 179 -22.46 -8.64 -13.59
N PRO A 180 -22.44 -9.48 -12.56
CA PRO A 180 -22.34 -10.91 -12.76
C PRO A 180 -23.59 -11.37 -13.54
N PRO A 181 -23.45 -12.15 -14.62
CA PRO A 181 -24.63 -12.66 -15.32
C PRO A 181 -25.41 -13.61 -14.40
N ALA A 182 -26.75 -13.54 -14.45
CA ALA A 182 -27.61 -14.41 -13.64
C ALA A 182 -27.27 -15.89 -13.89
N GLY A 183 -27.11 -16.68 -12.81
CA GLY A 183 -26.83 -18.12 -12.89
C GLY A 183 -25.36 -18.52 -13.14
N VAL A 184 -24.42 -17.57 -13.30
CA VAL A 184 -23.01 -17.87 -13.69
C VAL A 184 -22.09 -18.14 -12.49
N ARG A 185 -22.57 -18.91 -11.51
CA ARG A 185 -21.68 -19.38 -10.41
C ARG A 185 -20.77 -20.54 -10.85
N ARG A 186 -20.87 -21.06 -12.09
CA ARG A 186 -20.25 -22.36 -12.45
C ARG A 186 -19.19 -22.38 -13.56
N ILE A 187 -19.17 -21.47 -14.53
CA ILE A 187 -18.16 -21.52 -15.61
C ILE A 187 -17.10 -20.46 -15.38
N GLN A 188 -15.96 -20.90 -14.84
CA GLN A 188 -14.75 -20.11 -14.74
C GLN A 188 -13.80 -20.45 -15.88
N GLU A 189 -13.29 -19.43 -16.56
CA GLU A 189 -12.25 -19.57 -17.57
C GLU A 189 -10.92 -19.09 -16.99
N LYS A 190 -9.82 -19.78 -17.33
CA LYS A 190 -8.47 -19.34 -16.97
C LYS A 190 -8.04 -18.24 -17.96
N VAL A 191 -7.83 -17.04 -17.46
CA VAL A 191 -7.50 -15.85 -18.27
C VAL A 191 -6.40 -15.01 -17.64
N ASP A 192 -5.70 -14.25 -18.47
CA ASP A 192 -4.86 -13.13 -18.04
C ASP A 192 -5.67 -11.84 -18.23
N VAL A 193 -5.70 -10.96 -17.22
CA VAL A 193 -6.31 -9.63 -17.31
C VAL A 193 -5.18 -8.61 -17.46
N VAL A 194 -5.15 -7.93 -18.59
CA VAL A 194 -4.04 -7.06 -19.02
C VAL A 194 -4.57 -5.72 -19.50
N GLY A 195 -3.76 -4.67 -19.39
CA GLY A 195 -4.10 -3.35 -19.91
C GLY A 195 -3.64 -3.16 -21.36
N PRO A 196 -3.73 -1.92 -21.87
CA PRO A 196 -3.37 -1.57 -23.25
C PRO A 196 -1.94 -1.00 -23.38
N ILE A 197 -1.15 -0.98 -22.31
CA ILE A 197 0.20 -0.41 -22.30
C ILE A 197 1.18 -1.36 -23.02
N CYS A 198 2.21 -0.81 -23.67
CA CYS A 198 3.10 -1.55 -24.59
C CYS A 198 4.10 -2.53 -23.93
N GLU A 199 3.89 -2.89 -22.67
CA GLU A 199 4.81 -3.69 -21.86
C GLU A 199 4.15 -5.03 -21.50
N SER A 200 4.92 -6.11 -21.59
CA SER A 200 4.49 -7.41 -21.04
C SER A 200 4.28 -7.40 -19.51
N GLY A 201 4.80 -6.37 -18.84
CA GLY A 201 4.55 -6.07 -17.43
C GLY A 201 3.19 -5.45 -17.14
N ASP A 202 2.43 -5.03 -18.17
CA ASP A 202 1.09 -4.45 -17.99
C ASP A 202 0.02 -5.52 -17.77
N PHE A 203 -0.06 -6.02 -16.54
CA PHE A 203 -1.07 -6.99 -16.14
C PHE A 203 -1.67 -6.63 -14.78
N PHE A 204 -2.92 -7.03 -14.58
CA PHE A 204 -3.59 -7.03 -13.27
C PHE A 204 -3.68 -8.42 -12.67
N ALA A 205 -3.79 -9.45 -13.52
CA ALA A 205 -3.81 -10.83 -13.09
C ALA A 205 -3.29 -11.75 -14.19
N LYS A 206 -2.48 -12.74 -13.80
CA LYS A 206 -2.07 -13.86 -14.65
C LYS A 206 -2.76 -15.12 -14.18
N GLU A 207 -3.16 -15.96 -15.12
CA GLU A 207 -3.66 -17.31 -14.89
C GLU A 207 -4.87 -17.39 -13.94
N ARG A 208 -5.70 -16.34 -13.94
CA ARG A 208 -6.83 -16.22 -13.02
C ARG A 208 -8.05 -16.96 -13.55
N ARG A 209 -8.70 -17.71 -12.67
CA ARG A 209 -10.06 -18.22 -12.92
C ARG A 209 -11.07 -17.11 -12.69
N LEU A 210 -11.72 -16.64 -13.75
CA LEU A 210 -12.77 -15.61 -13.70
C LEU A 210 -14.05 -16.14 -14.36
N PRO A 211 -15.24 -15.67 -13.92
CA PRO A 211 -16.45 -15.83 -14.71
C PRO A 211 -16.22 -15.35 -16.15
N LYS A 212 -16.87 -15.98 -17.12
CA LYS A 212 -16.80 -15.54 -18.51
C LYS A 212 -17.30 -14.10 -18.63
N VAL A 213 -16.46 -13.24 -19.20
CA VAL A 213 -16.75 -11.82 -19.46
C VAL A 213 -16.84 -11.57 -20.96
N LYS A 214 -17.47 -10.47 -21.35
CA LYS A 214 -17.62 -10.02 -22.74
C LYS A 214 -17.05 -8.62 -22.91
N GLU A 215 -16.72 -8.27 -24.15
CA GLU A 215 -16.35 -6.92 -24.55
C GLU A 215 -17.44 -5.92 -24.12
N GLY A 216 -17.02 -4.74 -23.69
CA GLY A 216 -17.91 -3.69 -23.18
C GLY A 216 -18.37 -3.86 -21.73
N GLN A 217 -18.14 -5.00 -21.08
CA GLN A 217 -18.45 -5.19 -19.65
C GLN A 217 -17.42 -4.51 -18.75
N TYR A 218 -17.78 -4.30 -17.49
CA TYR A 218 -16.90 -3.69 -16.48
C TYR A 218 -16.43 -4.69 -15.43
N LEU A 219 -15.17 -4.56 -15.05
CA LEU A 219 -14.53 -5.28 -13.97
C LEU A 219 -14.15 -4.33 -12.85
N ALA A 220 -14.14 -4.84 -11.62
CA ALA A 220 -13.57 -4.20 -10.44
C ALA A 220 -12.31 -4.94 -10.02
N VAL A 221 -11.18 -4.23 -10.00
CA VAL A 221 -9.95 -4.68 -9.35
C VAL A 221 -10.02 -4.24 -7.88
N MET A 222 -10.22 -5.21 -6.99
CA MET A 222 -10.53 -4.99 -5.58
C MET A 222 -9.29 -4.58 -4.78
N GLY A 223 -9.45 -3.85 -3.68
CA GLY A 223 -8.34 -3.52 -2.78
C GLY A 223 -7.37 -2.45 -3.34
N ALA A 224 -7.86 -1.58 -4.21
CA ALA A 224 -7.07 -0.58 -4.93
C ALA A 224 -6.99 0.78 -4.21
N GLY A 225 -7.61 0.94 -3.04
CA GLY A 225 -7.66 2.24 -2.35
C GLY A 225 -6.34 2.69 -1.73
N ALA A 226 -5.43 1.77 -1.41
CA ALA A 226 -4.10 2.08 -0.86
C ALA A 226 -2.99 1.72 -1.85
N TYR A 227 -2.09 2.67 -2.10
CA TYR A 227 -0.99 2.51 -3.06
C TYR A 227 -1.49 2.17 -4.48
N GLY A 228 -2.71 2.59 -4.81
CA GLY A 228 -3.26 2.57 -6.16
C GLY A 228 -2.99 3.91 -6.83
N PHE A 229 -3.97 4.81 -6.80
CA PHE A 229 -3.87 6.14 -7.42
C PHE A 229 -2.61 6.92 -6.99
N SER A 230 -2.18 6.81 -5.73
CA SER A 230 -0.98 7.49 -5.23
C SER A 230 0.32 7.08 -5.93
N MET A 231 0.32 5.95 -6.65
CA MET A 231 1.43 5.44 -7.46
C MET A 231 1.10 5.45 -8.96
N SER A 232 0.01 6.13 -9.36
CA SER A 232 -0.35 6.27 -10.76
C SER A 232 0.60 7.21 -11.50
N SER A 233 0.72 7.00 -12.81
CA SER A 233 1.59 7.77 -13.69
C SER A 233 0.89 8.11 -15.01
N ASN A 234 1.56 8.91 -15.83
CA ASN A 234 1.15 9.21 -17.20
C ASN A 234 1.89 8.37 -18.24
N TYR A 235 2.32 7.16 -17.85
CA TYR A 235 3.04 6.28 -18.77
C TYR A 235 2.20 5.96 -20.01
N ASN A 236 2.86 5.91 -21.18
CA ASN A 236 2.23 5.88 -22.51
C ASN A 236 1.31 7.10 -22.78
N SER A 237 1.63 8.26 -22.20
CA SER A 237 0.84 9.50 -22.33
C SER A 237 -0.64 9.31 -22.00
N ARG A 238 -0.93 8.46 -21.02
CA ARG A 238 -2.28 8.18 -20.55
C ARG A 238 -2.66 9.16 -19.44
N PRO A 239 -3.78 9.89 -19.55
CA PRO A 239 -4.24 10.74 -18.46
C PRO A 239 -4.64 9.90 -17.24
N ARG A 240 -4.25 10.32 -16.04
CA ARG A 240 -4.62 9.60 -14.80
C ARG A 240 -6.13 9.54 -14.64
N ALA A 241 -6.59 8.43 -14.07
CA ALA A 241 -7.99 8.13 -13.86
C ALA A 241 -8.72 9.17 -12.98
N GLU A 242 -10.05 9.16 -13.09
CA GLU A 242 -10.94 9.87 -12.18
C GLU A 242 -11.03 9.12 -10.84
N GLU A 243 -11.16 9.83 -9.71
CA GLU A 243 -11.49 9.26 -8.40
C GLU A 243 -12.90 9.71 -7.98
N VAL A 244 -13.74 8.73 -7.61
CA VAL A 244 -15.13 8.95 -7.20
C VAL A 244 -15.30 8.48 -5.76
N LEU A 245 -15.87 9.33 -4.92
CA LEU A 245 -16.29 8.99 -3.55
C LEU A 245 -17.77 8.62 -3.56
N VAL A 246 -18.12 7.51 -2.91
CA VAL A 246 -19.51 7.07 -2.72
C VAL A 246 -19.83 7.06 -1.24
N ILE A 247 -20.93 7.71 -0.86
CA ILE A 247 -21.50 7.67 0.49
C ILE A 247 -22.97 7.32 0.36
N LYS A 248 -23.36 6.14 0.85
CA LYS A 248 -24.71 5.59 0.71
C LYS A 248 -25.13 5.53 -0.77
N ASP A 249 -26.13 6.31 -1.15
CA ASP A 249 -26.74 6.41 -2.48
C ASP A 249 -26.19 7.57 -3.33
N LYS A 250 -25.25 8.36 -2.79
CA LYS A 250 -24.67 9.52 -3.46
C LYS A 250 -23.23 9.25 -3.88
N TYR A 251 -22.83 9.83 -5.01
CA TYR A 251 -21.45 9.85 -5.45
C TYR A 251 -20.98 11.27 -5.79
N PHE A 252 -19.67 11.49 -5.71
CA PHE A 252 -19.04 12.75 -6.09
C PHE A 252 -17.66 12.49 -6.70
N VAL A 253 -17.34 13.18 -7.79
CA VAL A 253 -16.00 13.15 -8.40
C VAL A 253 -15.06 13.98 -7.53
N ILE A 254 -14.27 13.30 -6.69
CA ILE A 254 -13.30 13.96 -5.79
C ILE A 254 -11.99 14.30 -6.49
N ARG A 255 -11.74 13.69 -7.66
CA ARG A 255 -10.64 14.03 -8.55
C ARG A 255 -11.04 13.77 -9.99
N ARG A 256 -11.11 14.80 -10.82
CA ARG A 256 -11.40 14.65 -12.25
C ARG A 256 -10.27 13.92 -12.97
N ARG A 257 -10.63 13.21 -14.05
CA ARG A 257 -9.67 12.68 -15.02
C ARG A 257 -8.81 13.82 -15.58
N GLU A 258 -7.53 13.54 -15.79
CA GLU A 258 -6.64 14.47 -16.51
C GLU A 258 -7.05 14.59 -17.98
N SER A 259 -6.83 15.77 -18.55
CA SER A 259 -6.97 16.03 -19.98
C SER A 259 -5.67 15.73 -20.73
N ARG A 260 -5.70 15.75 -22.08
CA ARG A 260 -4.49 15.58 -22.89
C ARG A 260 -3.58 16.80 -22.78
N GLU A 261 -4.17 17.98 -22.70
CA GLU A 261 -3.49 19.26 -22.56
C GLU A 261 -2.70 19.31 -21.24
N GLU A 262 -3.24 18.70 -20.18
CA GLU A 262 -2.56 18.61 -18.88
C GLU A 262 -1.31 17.72 -18.90
N LEU A 263 -1.19 16.78 -19.84
CA LEU A 263 0.00 15.93 -19.95
C LEU A 263 1.24 16.76 -20.31
N VAL A 264 1.06 17.75 -21.16
CA VAL A 264 2.14 18.58 -21.72
C VAL A 264 2.20 19.98 -21.09
N ARG A 265 1.39 20.27 -20.08
CA ARG A 265 1.29 21.62 -19.47
C ARG A 265 2.61 22.19 -18.94
N ASN A 266 3.57 21.30 -18.62
CA ASN A 266 4.88 21.65 -18.09
C ASN A 266 5.98 21.59 -19.16
N GLU A 267 5.63 21.26 -20.40
CA GLU A 267 6.54 21.23 -21.53
C GLU A 267 6.50 22.58 -22.25
N LYS A 268 7.66 23.01 -22.76
CA LYS A 268 7.78 24.18 -23.60
C LYS A 268 8.58 23.78 -24.83
N ILE A 269 8.07 24.13 -26.00
CA ILE A 269 8.82 23.99 -27.23
C ILE A 269 9.89 25.07 -27.23
N ALA A 270 11.15 24.69 -27.44
CA ALA A 270 12.24 25.64 -27.53
C ALA A 270 12.01 26.58 -28.74
N PRO A 271 12.13 27.91 -28.59
CA PRO A 271 11.74 28.86 -29.64
C PRO A 271 12.41 28.61 -31.00
N PHE A 272 13.68 28.20 -31.00
CA PHE A 272 14.45 27.92 -32.22
C PHE A 272 14.00 26.66 -32.99
N LEU A 273 13.08 25.85 -32.44
CA LEU A 273 12.46 24.72 -33.14
C LEU A 273 11.17 25.11 -33.87
N LEU A 274 10.65 26.33 -33.64
CA LEU A 274 9.36 26.75 -34.18
C LEU A 274 9.44 27.27 -35.63
N GLY A 275 10.65 27.41 -36.20
CA GLY A 275 10.84 27.89 -37.57
C GLY A 275 10.29 29.30 -37.82
N ILE A 276 10.19 30.12 -36.75
CA ILE A 276 9.84 31.55 -36.77
C ILE A 276 11.11 32.35 -36.54
#